data_AF-A0A9D7FH74-F1
#
_entry.id   AF-A0A9D7FH74-F1
#
_cell.length_a   1.000
_cell.length_b   1.000
_cell.length_c   1.000
_cell.angle_alpha   90.00
_cell.angle_beta   90.00
_cell.angle_gamma   90.00
#
_symmetry.space_group_name_H-M   'P 1'
#
loop_
_entity.id
_entity.type
_entity.pdbx_description
1 polymer ?
#
loop_
_entity_poly.entity_id
_entity_poly.type
_entity_poly.pdbx_seq_one_letter_code
_entity_poly.pdbx_strand_id
1 'polypeptide(L)'
;MTDVAVELIDRQPIRVVWITFRFLAFDDDGYFDLTAFDRQQRARAELAMALTTAEPKGEGMVVDATNRFVAQGGRWTPSRPLQRLIDAAALGRVKCTRL
;
A
#
# COMPACT_ATOMS: atom_id res chain seq x y z
N MET A 1 6.99 -3.74 -3.74
CA MET A 1 6.98 -4.39 -2.40
C MET A 1 5.57 -4.28 -1.83
N THR A 2 5.09 -5.28 -1.10
CA THR A 2 3.71 -5.31 -0.59
C THR A 2 3.74 -5.46 0.92
N ASP A 3 2.98 -4.62 1.63
CA ASP A 3 2.75 -4.76 3.06
C ASP A 3 1.30 -5.17 3.28
N VAL A 4 1.08 -6.19 4.10
CA VAL A 4 -0.25 -6.75 4.38
C VAL A 4 -0.44 -6.83 5.89
N ALA A 5 -1.53 -6.25 6.39
CA ALA A 5 -1.98 -6.46 7.75
C ALA A 5 -3.07 -7.54 7.77
N VAL A 6 -2.91 -8.50 8.67
CA VAL A 6 -3.86 -9.60 8.87
C VAL A 6 -4.40 -9.59 10.29
N GLU A 7 -5.66 -9.95 10.43
CA GLU A 7 -6.31 -10.23 11.70
C GLU A 7 -5.94 -11.64 12.16
N LEU A 8 -5.55 -11.76 13.43
CA LEU A 8 -5.15 -13.03 14.04
C LEU A 8 -6.14 -13.46 15.12
N ILE A 9 -6.50 -14.74 15.13
CA ILE A 9 -7.13 -15.42 16.27
C ILE A 9 -6.26 -16.62 16.60
N ASP A 10 -5.88 -16.80 17.87
CA ASP A 10 -5.01 -17.90 18.31
C ASP A 10 -3.73 -18.05 17.47
N ARG A 11 -3.13 -16.92 17.09
CA ARG A 11 -1.96 -16.81 16.19
C ARG A 11 -2.18 -17.32 14.76
N GLN A 12 -3.42 -17.58 14.37
CA GLN A 12 -3.77 -17.95 12.99
C GLN A 12 -4.34 -16.74 12.24
N PRO A 13 -3.83 -16.45 11.02
CA PRO A 13 -4.38 -15.38 10.19
C PRO A 13 -5.73 -15.77 9.61
N ILE A 14 -6.77 -15.02 9.99
CA ILE A 14 -8.16 -15.31 9.59
C ILE A 14 -8.62 -14.44 8.42
N ARG A 15 -8.12 -13.20 8.32
CA ARG A 15 -8.55 -12.23 7.31
C ARG A 15 -7.48 -11.19 7.06
N VAL A 16 -7.39 -10.75 5.81
CA VAL A 16 -6.62 -9.56 5.45
C VAL A 16 -7.45 -8.31 5.75
N VAL A 17 -6.93 -7.40 6.57
CA VAL A 17 -7.63 -6.16 6.96
C VAL A 17 -7.13 -4.95 6.20
N TRP A 18 -5.90 -5.00 5.71
CA TRP A 18 -5.31 -3.93 4.92
C TRP A 18 -4.18 -4.45 4.04
N ILE A 19 -4.08 -3.90 2.83
CA ILE A 19 -3.02 -4.21 1.87
C ILE A 19 -2.52 -2.90 1.31
N THR A 20 -1.23 -2.84 1.08
CA THR A 20 -0.64 -1.70 0.39
C THR A 20 0.55 -2.07 -0.47
N PHE A 21 0.79 -1.26 -1.50
CA PHE A 21 1.81 -1.49 -2.51
C PHE A 21 2.79 -0.33 -2.58
N ARG A 22 4.08 -0.64 -2.43
CA ARG A 22 5.20 0.26 -2.69
C ARG A 22 5.75 -0.02 -4.08
N PHE A 23 5.80 1.02 -4.91
CA PHE A 23 6.28 0.93 -6.28
C PHE A 23 7.72 1.42 -6.31
N LEU A 24 8.55 0.66 -7.00
CA LEU A 24 9.96 0.99 -7.19
C LEU A 24 10.11 1.32 -8.67
N ALA A 25 10.50 2.55 -8.96
CA ALA A 25 10.83 2.98 -10.31
C ALA A 25 12.34 2.92 -10.49
N PHE A 26 12.76 2.52 -11.69
CA PHE A 26 14.15 2.49 -12.09
C PHE A 26 14.27 3.27 -13.40
N ASP A 27 15.37 3.99 -13.57
CA ASP A 27 15.67 4.65 -14.84
C ASP A 27 16.17 3.64 -15.89
N ASP A 28 16.44 4.14 -17.09
CA ASP A 28 16.88 3.32 -18.24
C ASP A 28 18.23 2.62 -17.99
N ASP A 29 19.04 3.14 -17.06
CA ASP A 29 20.31 2.56 -16.63
C ASP A 29 20.13 1.57 -15.45
N GLY A 30 18.90 1.41 -14.95
CA GLY A 30 18.55 0.51 -13.87
C GLY A 30 18.82 1.06 -12.47
N TYR A 31 19.09 2.36 -12.33
CA TYR A 31 19.22 3.00 -11.03
C TYR A 31 17.86 3.27 -10.41
N PHE A 32 17.77 3.04 -9.11
CA PHE A 32 16.56 3.26 -8.35
C PHE A 32 16.24 4.76 -8.24
N ASP A 33 15.05 5.16 -8.67
CA ASP A 33 14.58 6.54 -8.51
C ASP A 33 14.10 6.77 -7.07
N LEU A 34 15.06 7.17 -6.22
CA LEU A 34 14.82 7.54 -4.82
C LEU A 34 13.82 8.69 -4.67
N THR A 35 13.77 9.61 -5.63
CA THR A 35 12.93 10.81 -5.56
C THR A 35 11.48 10.45 -5.85
N ALA A 36 11.21 9.63 -6.86
CA ALA A 36 9.89 9.09 -7.12
C ALA A 36 9.39 8.24 -5.95
N PHE A 37 10.27 7.42 -5.36
CA PHE A 37 9.92 6.60 -4.20
C PHE A 37 9.56 7.43 -2.96
N ASP A 38 10.39 8.42 -2.59
CA ASP A 38 10.15 9.31 -1.45
C ASP A 38 8.86 10.11 -1.63
N ARG A 39 8.61 10.64 -2.84
CA ARG A 39 7.34 11.29 -3.19
C ARG A 39 6.15 10.34 -2.96
N GLN A 40 6.30 9.07 -3.35
CA GLN A 40 5.26 8.07 -3.11
C GLN A 40 4.99 7.84 -1.62
N GLN A 41 6.04 7.74 -0.81
CA GLN A 41 5.89 7.53 0.64
C GLN A 41 5.24 8.73 1.34
N ARG A 42 5.63 9.96 0.98
CA ARG A 42 5.01 11.18 1.53
C ARG A 42 3.53 11.29 1.17
N ALA A 43 3.18 11.06 -0.11
CA ALA A 43 1.80 11.08 -0.55
C ALA A 43 0.93 10.06 0.20
N ARG A 44 1.48 8.88 0.53
CA ARG A 44 0.80 7.86 1.34
C ARG A 44 0.61 8.30 2.79
N ALA A 45 1.62 8.91 3.40
CA ALA A 45 1.54 9.41 4.76
C ALA A 45 0.47 10.51 4.88
N GLU A 46 0.43 11.46 3.94
CA GLU A 46 -0.59 12.52 3.89
C GLU A 46 -2.01 11.95 3.81
N LEU A 47 -2.24 10.95 2.95
CA LEU A 47 -3.55 10.31 2.85
C LEU A 47 -3.95 9.53 4.11
N ALA A 48 -2.99 8.86 4.74
CA ALA A 48 -3.25 8.17 6.00
C ALA A 48 -3.67 9.16 7.09
N MET A 49 -3.00 10.31 7.19
CA MET A 49 -3.37 11.38 8.12
C MET A 49 -4.77 11.95 7.81
N ALA A 50 -5.14 12.07 6.53
CA ALA A 50 -6.45 12.60 6.12
C ALA A 50 -7.61 11.71 6.56
N LEU A 51 -7.41 10.40 6.57
CA LEU A 51 -8.42 9.44 7.02
C LEU A 51 -8.63 9.48 8.54
N THR A 52 -7.62 9.91 9.31
CA THR A 52 -7.72 10.05 10.77
C THR A 52 -8.34 11.37 11.24
N THR A 53 -8.42 12.40 10.41
CA THR A 53 -8.97 13.73 10.78
C THR A 53 -10.48 13.86 10.52
N ALA A 54 -11.20 12.76 10.30
CA ALA A 54 -12.63 12.78 9.96
C ALA A 54 -13.59 13.11 11.14
N GLU A 55 -13.11 13.75 12.21
CA GLU A 55 -14.01 14.39 13.19
C GLU A 55 -14.38 15.81 12.71
N PRO A 56 -15.68 16.13 12.54
CA PRO A 56 -16.11 17.36 11.89
C PRO A 56 -16.18 18.51 12.89
N LYS A 57 -15.03 18.96 13.43
CA LYS A 57 -14.94 20.21 14.21
C LYS A 57 -13.59 20.91 14.01
N GLY A 58 -13.33 21.34 12.77
CA GLY A 58 -12.15 22.15 12.43
C GLY A 58 -11.87 22.05 10.94
N GLU A 59 -11.25 23.07 10.37
CA GLU A 59 -10.84 23.13 8.96
C GLU A 59 -10.27 21.78 8.51
N GLY A 60 -10.98 21.09 7.62
CA GLY A 60 -10.57 19.77 7.14
C GLY A 60 -9.18 19.84 6.51
N MET A 61 -8.34 18.83 6.75
CA MET A 61 -7.01 18.79 6.15
C MET A 61 -7.12 18.83 4.62
N VAL A 62 -6.58 19.89 4.01
CA VAL A 62 -6.48 20.02 2.56
C VAL A 62 -5.38 19.09 2.06
N VAL A 63 -5.75 18.18 1.16
CA VAL A 63 -4.84 17.20 0.56
C VAL A 63 -4.69 17.48 -0.92
N ASP A 64 -3.47 17.42 -1.45
CA ASP A 64 -3.25 17.50 -2.91
C ASP A 64 -3.90 16.29 -3.60
N ALA A 65 -4.84 16.54 -4.51
CA ALA A 65 -5.52 15.50 -5.25
C ALA A 65 -4.56 14.60 -6.04
N THR A 66 -3.42 15.15 -6.47
CA THR A 66 -2.34 14.42 -7.15
C THR A 66 -1.72 13.36 -6.25
N ASN A 67 -1.65 13.61 -4.93
CA ASN A 67 -1.08 12.68 -3.97
C ASN A 67 -1.92 11.41 -3.83
N ARG A 68 -3.24 11.44 -4.12
CA ARG A 68 -4.06 10.22 -4.23
C ARG A 68 -3.56 9.29 -5.32
N PHE A 69 -3.22 9.84 -6.48
CA PHE A 69 -2.71 9.07 -7.61
C PHE A 69 -1.30 8.55 -7.36
N VAL A 70 -0.42 9.42 -6.86
CA VAL A 70 0.96 9.07 -6.52
C VAL A 70 1.00 7.97 -5.46
N ALA A 71 0.20 8.09 -4.41
CA ALA A 71 0.15 7.10 -3.33
C ALA A 71 -0.28 5.71 -3.80
N GLN A 72 -1.23 5.65 -4.74
CA GLN A 72 -1.71 4.41 -5.36
C GLN A 72 -0.70 3.78 -6.32
N GLY A 73 0.41 4.46 -6.64
CA GLY A 73 1.35 4.02 -7.68
C GLY A 73 0.80 4.21 -9.08
N GLY A 74 -0.05 5.22 -9.26
CA GLY A 74 -0.71 5.54 -10.51
C GLY A 74 -1.97 4.72 -10.76
N ARG A 75 -2.16 4.23 -11.99
CA ARG A 75 -3.35 3.46 -12.40
C ARG A 75 -3.24 1.96 -12.14
N TRP A 76 -2.13 1.51 -11.56
CA TRP A 76 -1.93 0.09 -11.37
C TRP A 76 -2.80 -0.44 -10.24
N THR A 77 -3.44 -1.58 -10.49
CA THR A 77 -4.16 -2.36 -9.49
C THR A 77 -3.88 -3.83 -9.79
N PRO A 78 -3.72 -4.70 -8.77
CA PRO A 78 -3.51 -6.11 -9.02
C PRO A 78 -4.70 -6.70 -9.78
N SER A 79 -4.41 -7.59 -10.72
CA SER A 79 -5.46 -8.40 -11.33
C SER A 79 -6.14 -9.27 -10.27
N ARG A 80 -7.40 -9.67 -10.49
CA ARG A 80 -8.13 -10.53 -9.54
C ARG A 80 -7.37 -11.83 -9.19
N PRO A 81 -6.73 -12.53 -10.15
CA PRO A 81 -5.90 -13.70 -9.81
C PRO A 81 -4.71 -13.35 -8.93
N LEU A 82 -4.01 -12.24 -9.21
CA LEU A 82 -2.88 -11.80 -8.41
C LEU A 82 -3.30 -11.41 -6.99
N GLN A 83 -4.42 -10.70 -6.84
CA GLN A 83 -4.97 -10.34 -5.53
C GLN A 83 -5.26 -11.58 -4.69
N ARG A 84 -5.89 -12.62 -5.27
CA ARG A 84 -6.16 -13.89 -4.57
C ARG A 84 -4.88 -14.58 -4.11
N LEU A 85 -3.82 -14.55 -4.90
CA LEU A 85 -2.53 -15.12 -4.54
C LEU A 85 -1.88 -14.36 -3.39
N ILE A 86 -1.94 -13.02 -3.41
CA ILE A 86 -1.47 -12.16 -2.31
C ILE A 86 -2.24 -12.48 -1.03
N ASP A 87 -3.57 -12.57 -1.09
CA ASP A 87 -4.40 -12.90 0.07
C ASP A 87 -4.09 -14.31 0.60
N ALA A 88 -3.95 -15.30 -0.29
CA ALA A 88 -3.63 -16.66 0.11
C ALA A 88 -2.24 -16.76 0.75
N ALA A 89 -1.25 -16.04 0.23
CA ALA A 89 0.07 -15.93 0.84
C ALA A 89 0.01 -15.28 2.23
N ALA A 90 -0.68 -14.15 2.36
CA ALA A 90 -0.84 -13.44 3.64
C ALA A 90 -1.55 -14.28 4.71
N LEU A 91 -2.50 -15.14 4.29
CA LEU A 91 -3.22 -16.05 5.18
C LEU A 91 -2.51 -17.39 5.38
N GLY A 92 -1.25 -17.54 4.93
CA GLY A 92 -0.45 -18.76 5.12
C GLY A 92 -0.95 -19.98 4.35
N ARG A 93 -1.80 -19.79 3.34
CA ARG A 93 -2.40 -20.86 2.51
C ARG A 93 -1.49 -21.29 1.36
N VAL A 94 -0.48 -20.49 1.06
CA VAL A 94 0.54 -20.77 0.04
C VAL A 94 1.91 -20.68 0.68
N LYS A 95 2.81 -21.61 0.37
CA LYS A 95 4.21 -21.52 0.77
C LYS A 95 4.91 -20.45 -0.08
N CYS A 96 5.34 -19.37 0.53
CA CYS A 96 6.21 -18.39 -0.11
C CYS A 96 7.67 -18.72 0.23
N THR A 97 8.49 -18.93 -0.79
CA THR A 97 9.94 -19.05 -0.62
C THR A 97 10.50 -17.70 -0.21
N ARG A 98 11.37 -17.66 0.80
CA ARG A 98 12.09 -16.44 1.16
C ARG A 98 13.15 -16.19 0.10
N LEU A 99 13.08 -15.03 -0.56
CA LEU A 99 14.10 -14.55 -1.49
C LEU A 99 15.35 -14.09 -0.73
#